data_AF-A0A535SAQ0-F1
#
_entry.id   AF-A0A535SAQ0-F1
#
_cell.length_a   1.000
_cell.length_b   1.000
_cell.length_c   1.000
_cell.angle_alpha   90.00
_cell.angle_beta   90.00
_cell.angle_gamma   90.00
#
_symmetry.space_group_name_H-M   'P 1'
#
loop_
_entity.id
_entity.type
_entity.pdbx_description
1 polymer ?
#
loop_
_entity_poly.entity_id
_entity_poly.type
_entity_poly.pdbx_seq_one_letter_code
_entity_poly.pdbx_strand_id
1 'polypeptide(L)'
;MFGDHLLLMTAKGAKSGEAITTPLVYGREGNDYIVVASKGGAPDNPQWFGNLKASPEVECEVAHDNGTEMFKARARLIDSRQERDRLFGAMCKIWPSYADYQERTARLIPVIVLERQP
;
A
#
# COMPACT_ATOMS: atom_id res chain seq x y z
N MET A 1 14.68 -5.78 -11.10
CA MET A 1 14.13 -7.14 -10.83
C MET A 1 12.88 -6.93 -9.97
N PHE A 2 11.90 -7.84 -9.91
CA PHE A 2 10.68 -7.58 -9.10
C PHE A 2 10.94 -7.44 -7.58
N GLY A 3 12.15 -7.79 -7.10
CA GLY A 3 12.54 -7.69 -5.70
C GLY A 3 12.74 -6.25 -5.17
N ASP A 4 12.96 -5.28 -6.05
CA ASP A 4 13.39 -3.92 -5.65
C ASP A 4 12.24 -3.07 -5.09
N HIS A 5 10.99 -3.53 -5.27
CA HIS A 5 9.76 -2.85 -4.87
C HIS A 5 8.87 -3.67 -3.92
N LEU A 6 9.46 -4.52 -3.08
CA LEU A 6 8.74 -5.28 -2.06
C LEU A 6 8.77 -4.55 -0.71
N LEU A 7 7.58 -4.33 -0.14
CA LEU A 7 7.38 -3.87 1.25
C LEU A 7 6.51 -4.89 1.97
N LEU A 8 6.94 -5.33 3.16
CA LEU A 8 6.09 -6.11 4.06
C LEU A 8 5.43 -5.14 5.05
N MET A 9 4.10 -5.06 5.00
CA MET A 9 3.32 -4.21 5.90
C MET A 9 2.64 -5.08 6.94
N THR A 10 2.97 -4.87 8.22
CA THR A 10 2.31 -5.50 9.35
C THR A 10 1.28 -4.55 9.95
N ALA A 11 0.01 -4.95 9.93
CA ALA A 11 -1.11 -4.19 10.47
C ALA A 11 -1.91 -5.02 11.47
N LYS A 12 -2.58 -4.35 12.42
CA LYS A 12 -3.48 -5.02 13.35
C LYS A 12 -4.78 -5.46 12.65
N GLY A 13 -5.10 -6.75 12.71
CA GLY A 13 -6.34 -7.30 12.19
C GLY A 13 -7.56 -6.66 12.84
N ALA A 14 -8.44 -6.04 12.06
CA ALA A 14 -9.61 -5.31 12.58
C ALA A 14 -10.58 -6.20 13.38
N LYS A 15 -10.67 -7.49 13.04
CA LYS A 15 -11.52 -8.47 13.73
C LYS A 15 -10.78 -9.29 14.77
N SER A 16 -9.58 -9.78 14.44
CA SER A 16 -8.82 -10.69 15.31
C SER A 16 -7.97 -9.97 16.35
N GLY A 17 -7.56 -8.73 16.08
CA GLY A 17 -6.59 -8.00 16.90
C GLY A 17 -5.14 -8.46 16.72
N GLU A 18 -4.89 -9.49 15.91
CA GLU A 18 -3.57 -10.06 15.65
C GLU A 18 -2.74 -9.19 14.69
N ALA A 19 -1.42 -9.32 14.74
CA ALA A 19 -0.53 -8.72 13.75
C ALA A 19 -0.56 -9.54 12.46
N ILE A 20 -0.88 -8.91 11.33
CA ILE A 20 -1.00 -9.55 10.03
C ILE A 20 -0.06 -8.86 9.04
N THR A 21 0.90 -9.60 8.51
CA THR A 21 1.85 -9.12 7.52
C THR A 21 1.35 -9.36 6.10
N THR A 22 1.36 -8.32 5.27
CA THR A 22 0.98 -8.39 3.85
C THR A 22 2.14 -7.91 2.97
N PRO A 23 2.63 -8.74 2.02
CA PRO A 23 3.59 -8.29 1.01
C PRO A 23 2.89 -7.41 -0.02
N LEU A 24 3.49 -6.25 -0.31
CA LEU A 24 2.93 -5.24 -1.21
C LEU A 24 4.02 -4.71 -2.16
N VAL A 25 3.59 -4.36 -3.37
CA VAL A 25 4.40 -3.49 -4.23
C VAL A 25 4.35 -2.08 -3.67
N TYR A 26 5.51 -1.45 -3.51
CA TYR A 26 5.60 -0.06 -3.04
C TYR A 26 6.20 0.88 -4.08
N GLY A 27 5.79 2.15 -3.99
CA GLY A 27 6.45 3.30 -4.61
C GLY A 27 6.85 4.33 -3.56
N ARG A 28 7.47 5.43 -3.99
CA ARG A 28 7.98 6.48 -3.11
C ARG A 28 7.30 7.82 -3.38
N GLU A 29 6.97 8.55 -2.33
CA GLU A 29 6.56 9.95 -2.36
C GLU A 29 7.42 10.72 -1.36
N GLY A 30 8.52 11.31 -1.80
CA GLY A 30 9.51 11.90 -0.91
C GLY A 30 10.09 10.87 0.07
N ASN A 31 9.84 11.07 1.37
CA ASN A 31 10.29 10.18 2.44
C ASN A 31 9.32 9.01 2.71
N ASP A 32 8.11 9.08 2.17
CA ASP A 32 7.03 8.14 2.43
C ASP A 32 6.91 7.06 1.37
N TYR A 33 6.09 6.06 1.67
CA TYR A 33 5.85 4.92 0.79
C TYR A 33 4.42 4.94 0.27
N ILE A 34 4.21 4.53 -0.97
CA ILE A 34 2.89 4.42 -1.60
C ILE A 34 2.56 2.95 -1.79
N VAL A 35 1.38 2.51 -1.37
CA VAL A 35 0.86 1.15 -1.63
C VAL A 35 -0.56 1.21 -2.22
N VAL A 36 -0.95 0.16 -2.94
CA VAL A 36 -2.22 0.12 -3.71
C VAL A 36 -3.07 -1.07 -3.29
N ALA A 37 -4.31 -0.81 -2.88
CA ALA A 37 -5.29 -1.82 -2.48
C ALA A 37 -6.00 -2.47 -3.69
N SER A 38 -5.22 -3.02 -4.62
CA SER A 38 -5.75 -3.47 -5.92
C SER A 38 -6.49 -4.80 -5.86
N LYS A 39 -6.04 -5.76 -5.04
CA LYS A 39 -6.56 -7.13 -5.01
C LYS A 39 -6.74 -7.73 -6.43
N GLY A 40 -5.81 -7.43 -7.34
CA GLY A 40 -5.84 -7.88 -8.74
C GLY A 40 -7.06 -7.41 -9.54
N GLY A 41 -7.70 -6.31 -9.14
CA GLY A 41 -8.92 -5.81 -9.79
C GLY A 41 -10.20 -6.49 -9.31
N ALA A 42 -10.17 -7.24 -8.20
CA ALA A 42 -11.37 -7.79 -7.60
C ALA A 42 -12.39 -6.68 -7.24
N PRO A 43 -13.70 -6.99 -7.25
CA PRO A 43 -14.76 -6.01 -6.98
C PRO A 43 -14.72 -5.48 -5.54
N ASP A 44 -14.10 -6.20 -4.61
CA ASP A 44 -13.94 -5.81 -3.22
C ASP A 44 -12.51 -5.41 -2.85
N ASN A 45 -12.36 -4.64 -1.77
CA ASN A 45 -11.06 -4.25 -1.26
C ASN A 45 -10.37 -5.44 -0.54
N PRO A 46 -9.03 -5.50 -0.53
CA PRO A 46 -8.31 -6.51 0.23
C PRO A 46 -8.52 -6.32 1.74
N GLN A 47 -8.44 -7.41 2.51
CA GLN A 47 -8.70 -7.41 3.95
C GLN A 47 -7.81 -6.41 4.70
N TRP A 48 -6.53 -6.31 4.33
CA TRP A 48 -5.59 -5.38 4.96
C TRP A 48 -6.03 -3.92 4.84
N PHE A 49 -6.73 -3.53 3.76
CA PHE A 49 -7.28 -2.18 3.63
C PHE A 49 -8.35 -1.90 4.70
N GLY A 50 -9.14 -2.91 5.04
CA GLY A 50 -10.08 -2.85 6.17
C GLY A 50 -9.37 -2.68 7.51
N ASN A 51 -8.21 -3.32 7.69
CA ASN A 51 -7.39 -3.18 8.88
C ASN A 51 -6.89 -1.74 9.06
N LEU A 52 -6.38 -1.11 7.98
CA LEU A 52 -5.89 0.28 8.03
C LEU A 52 -7.00 1.29 8.37
N LYS A 53 -8.22 1.05 7.89
CA LYS A 53 -9.37 1.89 8.26
C LYS A 53 -9.73 1.80 9.75
N ALA A 54 -9.47 0.65 10.38
CA ALA A 54 -9.73 0.46 11.81
C ALA A 54 -8.57 0.98 12.68
N SER A 55 -7.33 0.83 12.21
CA SER A 55 -6.12 1.31 12.88
C SER A 55 -5.06 1.66 11.82
N PRO A 56 -4.66 2.93 11.69
CA PRO A 56 -3.72 3.35 10.65
C PRO A 56 -2.26 3.05 10.99
N GLU A 57 -1.94 2.66 12.23
CA GLU A 57 -0.58 2.35 12.66
C GLU A 57 -0.11 1.01 12.09
N VAL A 58 1.05 1.02 11.43
CA VAL A 58 1.68 -0.16 10.83
C VAL A 58 3.18 -0.21 11.09
N GLU A 59 3.73 -1.41 11.03
CA GLU A 59 5.16 -1.64 10.90
C GLU A 59 5.46 -2.03 9.45
N CYS A 60 6.56 -1.52 8.91
CA CYS A 60 6.99 -1.76 7.55
C CYS A 60 8.39 -2.34 7.54
N GLU A 61 8.62 -3.28 6.65
CA GLU A 61 9.92 -3.88 6.37
C GLU A 61 10.22 -3.74 4.87
N VAL A 62 11.39 -3.21 4.54
CA VAL A 62 11.85 -3.02 3.15
C VAL A 62 13.30 -3.48 3.01
N ALA A 63 13.57 -4.29 1.98
CA ALA A 63 14.92 -4.72 1.66
C ALA A 63 15.66 -3.66 0.83
N HIS A 64 16.93 -3.46 1.15
CA HIS A 64 17.86 -2.58 0.47
C HIS A 64 19.21 -3.29 0.29
N ASP A 65 20.10 -2.71 -0.53
CA ASP A 65 21.41 -3.30 -0.83
C ASP A 65 22.26 -3.61 0.42
N ASN A 66 22.05 -2.85 1.50
CA ASN A 66 22.80 -2.95 2.76
C ASN A 66 22.02 -3.68 3.87
N GLY A 67 20.96 -4.42 3.52
CA GLY A 67 20.14 -5.19 4.47
C GLY A 67 18.69 -4.75 4.51
N THR A 68 18.02 -5.06 5.61
CA THR A 68 16.58 -4.81 5.77
C THR A 68 16.35 -3.63 6.71
N GLU A 69 15.54 -2.67 6.27
CA GLU A 69 15.06 -1.58 7.11
C GLU A 69 13.68 -1.90 7.68
N MET A 70 13.52 -1.73 9.00
CA MET A 70 12.23 -1.79 9.69
C MET A 70 11.88 -0.43 10.28
N PHE A 71 10.65 0.03 10.09
CA PHE A 71 10.17 1.31 10.61
C PHE A 71 8.67 1.29 10.89
N LYS A 72 8.22 2.21 11.75
CA LYS A 72 6.80 2.48 11.98
C LYS A 72 6.30 3.52 10.99
N ALA A 73 5.07 3.35 10.54
CA ALA A 73 4.41 4.29 9.67
C ALA A 73 2.93 4.45 10.04
N ARG A 74 2.36 5.59 9.67
CA ARG A 74 0.93 5.84 9.75
C ARG A 74 0.34 5.83 8.35
N ALA A 75 -0.67 5.01 8.13
CA ALA A 75 -1.39 4.93 6.87
C ALA A 75 -2.33 6.14 6.71
N ARG A 76 -2.10 6.94 5.66
CA ARG A 76 -3.01 7.97 5.17
C ARG A 76 -3.72 7.46 3.92
N LEU A 77 -5.03 7.28 4.03
CA LEU A 77 -5.89 6.95 2.90
C LEU A 77 -6.09 8.21 2.05
N ILE A 78 -5.95 8.08 0.73
CA ILE A 78 -6.06 9.21 -0.18
C ILE A 78 -7.50 9.37 -0.65
N ASP A 79 -8.20 10.34 -0.06
CA ASP A 79 -9.60 10.65 -0.38
C ASP A 79 -9.74 11.60 -1.58
N SER A 80 -8.73 12.45 -1.82
CA SER A 80 -8.74 13.37 -2.96
C SER A 80 -8.55 12.60 -4.27
N ARG A 81 -9.52 12.72 -5.18
CA ARG A 81 -9.45 12.08 -6.51
C ARG A 81 -8.20 12.48 -7.28
N GLN A 82 -7.84 13.77 -7.24
CA GLN A 82 -6.68 14.30 -7.96
C GLN A 82 -5.36 13.74 -7.40
N GLU A 83 -5.20 13.75 -6.08
CA GLU A 83 -4.00 13.22 -5.43
C GLU A 83 -3.89 11.71 -5.66
N ARG A 84 -5.02 11.00 -5.51
CA ARG A 84 -5.10 9.55 -5.77
C ARG A 84 -4.66 9.24 -7.20
N ASP A 85 -5.18 9.94 -8.20
CA ASP A 85 -4.88 9.63 -9.61
C ASP A 85 -3.41 9.91 -9.95
N ARG A 86 -2.80 10.96 -9.37
CA ARG A 86 -1.36 11.23 -9.50
C ARG A 86 -0.53 10.08 -8.93
N LEU A 87 -0.81 9.68 -7.68
CA LEU A 87 -0.08 8.62 -6.99
C LEU A 87 -0.31 7.25 -7.65
N PHE A 88 -1.55 6.95 -8.06
CA PHE A 88 -1.89 5.74 -8.80
C PHE A 88 -1.14 5.68 -10.14
N GLY A 89 -1.09 6.80 -10.87
CA GLY A 89 -0.31 6.90 -12.10
C GLY A 89 1.19 6.67 -11.89
N ALA A 90 1.76 7.15 -10.78
CA ALA A 90 3.13 6.84 -10.40
C ALA A 90 3.32 5.34 -10.12
N MET A 91 2.38 4.72 -9.40
CA MET A 91 2.40 3.28 -9.14
C MET A 91 2.23 2.42 -10.41
N CYS A 92 1.46 2.88 -11.41
CA CYS A 92 1.36 2.20 -12.71
C CYS A 92 2.70 2.18 -13.47
N LYS A 93 3.60 3.16 -13.25
CA LYS A 93 4.95 3.13 -13.85
C LYS A 93 5.83 2.05 -13.23
N ILE A 94 5.61 1.73 -11.95
CA ILE A 94 6.31 0.69 -11.21
C ILE A 94 5.71 -0.69 -11.52
N TRP A 95 4.38 -0.77 -11.52
CA TRP A 95 3.63 -2.00 -11.76
C TRP A 95 2.50 -1.75 -12.79
N PRO A 96 2.81 -1.91 -14.10
CA PRO A 96 1.87 -1.58 -15.18
C PRO A 96 0.50 -2.24 -15.09
N SER A 97 0.42 -3.47 -14.54
CA SER A 97 -0.87 -4.18 -14.39
C SER A 97 -1.88 -3.48 -13.49
N TYR A 98 -1.49 -2.46 -12.71
CA TYR A 98 -2.48 -1.66 -11.97
C TYR A 98 -3.49 -0.96 -12.88
N ALA A 99 -3.07 -0.54 -14.09
CA ALA A 99 -3.98 0.04 -15.07
C ALA A 99 -5.08 -0.96 -15.45
N ASP A 100 -4.69 -2.17 -15.84
CA ASP A 100 -5.62 -3.26 -16.18
C ASP A 100 -6.54 -3.61 -15.01
N TYR A 101 -6.01 -3.61 -13.78
CA TYR A 101 -6.81 -3.90 -12.58
C TYR A 101 -7.90 -2.86 -12.34
N GLN A 102 -7.64 -1.59 -12.64
CA GLN A 102 -8.63 -0.52 -12.50
C GLN A 102 -9.74 -0.64 -13.53
N GLU A 103 -9.44 -1.08 -14.75
CA GLU A 103 -10.45 -1.31 -15.80
C GLU A 103 -11.38 -2.49 -15.47
N ARG A 104 -10.87 -3.48 -14.73
CA ARG A 104 -11.62 -4.69 -14.33
C ARG A 104 -12.62 -4.48 -13.19
N THR A 105 -12.69 -3.28 -12.60
CA THR A 105 -13.55 -3.02 -11.45
C THR A 105 -14.17 -1.63 -11.48
N ALA A 106 -15.42 -1.54 -11.03
CA ALA A 106 -16.13 -0.26 -10.93
C ALA A 106 -15.67 0.59 -9.73
N ARG A 107 -15.03 -0.02 -8.72
CA ARG A 107 -14.53 0.74 -7.57
C ARG A 107 -13.29 1.53 -7.97
N LEU A 108 -13.15 2.73 -7.42
CA LEU A 108 -11.86 3.41 -7.47
C LEU A 108 -10.88 2.63 -6.57
N ILE A 109 -9.80 2.09 -7.13
CA ILE A 109 -8.83 1.32 -6.36
C ILE A 109 -8.14 2.27 -5.36
N PRO A 110 -8.19 2.00 -4.05
CA PRO A 110 -7.59 2.88 -3.05
C PRO A 110 -6.06 2.94 -3.17
N VAL A 111 -5.52 4.15 -2.98
CA VAL A 111 -4.10 4.42 -2.82
C VAL A 111 -3.88 4.88 -1.38
N ILE A 112 -2.79 4.40 -0.78
CA ILE A 112 -2.43 4.67 0.60
C ILE A 112 -1.00 5.20 0.59
N VAL A 113 -0.77 6.27 1.35
CA VAL A 113 0.58 6.74 1.70
C VAL A 113 0.88 6.24 3.11
N LEU A 114 2.02 5.59 3.29
CA LEU A 114 2.55 5.17 4.58
C LEU A 114 3.57 6.22 5.02
N GLU A 115 3.11 7.10 5.91
CA GLU A 115 3.89 8.23 6.41
C GLU A 115 4.82 7.77 7.52
N ARG A 116 6.13 7.83 7.24
CA ARG A 116 7.14 7.32 8.18
C ARG A 116 7.08 8.13 9.47
N GLN A 117 7.03 7.42 10.60
CA GLN A 117 7.06 8.05 11.91
C GLN A 117 8.53 8.32 12.33
N PRO A 118 8.78 9.41 13.10
CA PRO A 118 10.09 9.69 13.68
C PRO A 118 10.61 8.59 14.61
#